data_AF-J9E0H2-F1
#
_entry.id   AF-J9E0H2-F1
#
_cell.length_a   1.000
_cell.length_b   1.000
_cell.length_c   1.000
_cell.angle_alpha   90.00
_cell.angle_beta   90.00
_cell.angle_gamma   90.00
#
_symmetry.space_group_name_H-M   'P 1'
#
loop_
_entity.id
_entity.type
_entity.pdbx_description
1 polymer ?
#
loop_
_entity_poly.entity_id
_entity_poly.type
_entity_poly.pdbx_seq_one_letter_code
_entity_poly.pdbx_strand_id
1 'polypeptide(L)'
;EKLPAVPETILKRRKRRAEQRAKANVRKAKLALKARKKKLEIFKRAEKYVKEHRQRVRQEIQLKREARKAGNFYVPDEARLAFVIRIRAVPFTTNKQWRFYQTE
;
A
#
# COMPACT_ATOMS: atom_id res chain seq x y z
N GLU A 1 36.32 -38.04 -39.59
CA GLU A 1 36.57 -36.75 -38.91
C GLU A 1 36.00 -36.81 -37.50
N LYS A 2 36.82 -36.62 -36.46
CA LYS A 2 36.35 -36.64 -35.06
C LYS A 2 36.05 -35.21 -34.62
N LEU A 3 34.80 -34.92 -34.27
CA LEU A 3 34.37 -33.64 -33.72
C LEU A 3 35.21 -33.28 -32.48
N PRO A 4 35.51 -31.99 -32.23
CA PRO A 4 36.35 -31.58 -31.12
C PRO A 4 35.68 -31.95 -29.79
N ALA A 5 36.41 -32.67 -28.94
CA ALA A 5 35.95 -33.05 -27.61
C ALA A 5 35.70 -31.79 -26.77
N VAL A 6 34.46 -31.60 -26.33
CA VAL A 6 34.09 -30.42 -25.50
C VAL A 6 34.79 -30.53 -24.16
N PRO A 7 35.50 -29.47 -23.71
CA PRO A 7 36.22 -29.52 -22.44
C PRO A 7 35.26 -29.62 -21.26
N GLU A 8 35.64 -30.42 -20.26
CA GLU A 8 34.83 -30.73 -19.08
C GLU A 8 34.37 -29.49 -18.30
N THR A 9 35.18 -28.43 -18.31
CA THR A 9 34.89 -27.15 -17.67
C THR A 9 33.65 -26.48 -18.25
N ILE A 10 33.40 -26.63 -19.56
CA ILE A 10 32.22 -26.11 -20.24
C ILE A 10 30.98 -26.91 -19.84
N LEU A 11 31.10 -28.24 -19.75
CA LEU A 11 29.99 -29.12 -19.33
C LEU A 11 29.57 -28.84 -17.89
N LYS A 12 30.52 -28.70 -16.95
CA LYS A 12 30.26 -28.31 -15.55
C LYS A 12 29.58 -26.94 -15.47
N ARG A 13 30.02 -25.97 -16.28
CA ARG A 13 29.41 -24.63 -16.37
C ARG A 13 27.98 -24.65 -16.94
N ARG A 14 27.68 -25.53 -17.90
CA ARG A 14 26.34 -25.71 -18.47
C ARG A 14 25.37 -26.30 -17.44
N LYS A 15 25.78 -27.36 -16.71
CA LYS A 15 24.99 -27.96 -15.63
C LYS A 15 24.65 -26.95 -14.53
N ARG A 16 25.65 -26.21 -14.03
CA ARG A 16 25.44 -25.16 -13.01
C ARG A 16 24.45 -24.08 -13.48
N ARG A 17 24.55 -23.64 -14.73
CA ARG A 17 23.61 -22.64 -15.30
C ARG A 17 22.20 -23.19 -15.42
N ALA A 18 22.04 -24.46 -15.82
CA ALA A 18 20.74 -25.11 -15.90
C ALA A 18 20.07 -25.20 -14.51
N GLU A 19 20.82 -25.61 -13.49
CA GLU A 19 20.33 -25.66 -12.10
C GLU A 19 19.95 -24.28 -11.55
N GLN A 20 20.76 -23.25 -11.82
CA GLN A 20 20.45 -21.87 -11.42
C GLN A 20 19.17 -21.36 -12.10
N ARG A 21 18.99 -21.64 -13.40
CA ARG A 21 17.77 -21.29 -14.14
C ARG A 21 16.55 -22.02 -13.58
N ALA A 22 16.66 -23.31 -13.29
CA ALA A 22 15.57 -24.09 -12.67
C ALA A 22 15.17 -23.49 -11.31
N LYS A 23 16.15 -23.17 -10.44
CA LYS A 23 15.91 -22.51 -9.15
C LYS A 23 15.26 -21.13 -9.33
N ALA A 24 15.70 -20.34 -10.29
CA ALA A 24 15.12 -19.02 -10.59
C ALA A 24 13.66 -19.13 -11.08
N ASN A 25 13.36 -20.09 -11.95
CA ASN A 25 12.00 -20.33 -12.45
C ASN A 25 11.04 -20.72 -11.33
N VAL A 26 11.45 -21.61 -10.43
CA VAL A 26 10.65 -21.99 -9.25
C VAL A 26 10.41 -20.78 -8.35
N ARG A 27 11.43 -19.95 -8.09
CA ARG A 27 11.28 -18.71 -7.31
C ARG A 27 10.31 -17.74 -7.97
N LYS A 28 10.42 -17.53 -9.29
CA LYS A 28 9.52 -16.66 -10.05
C LYS A 28 8.06 -17.14 -9.97
N ALA A 29 7.82 -18.44 -10.13
CA ALA A 29 6.48 -19.02 -10.00
C ALA A 29 5.90 -18.82 -8.59
N LYS A 30 6.71 -19.05 -7.54
CA LYS A 30 6.30 -18.81 -6.14
C LYS A 30 5.95 -17.34 -5.87
N LEU A 31 6.76 -16.41 -6.39
CA LEU A 31 6.51 -14.98 -6.25
C LEU A 31 5.23 -14.55 -6.99
N ALA A 32 5.01 -15.07 -8.20
CA ALA A 32 3.79 -14.81 -8.96
C ALA A 32 2.54 -15.29 -8.22
N LEU A 33 2.59 -16.49 -7.62
CA LEU A 33 1.49 -17.00 -6.79
C LEU A 33 1.24 -16.11 -5.57
N LYS A 34 2.29 -15.69 -4.87
CA LYS A 34 2.17 -14.77 -3.73
C LYS A 34 1.57 -13.42 -4.14
N ALA A 35 1.99 -12.86 -5.28
CA ALA A 35 1.44 -11.61 -5.79
C ALA A 35 -0.06 -11.73 -6.13
N ARG A 36 -0.48 -12.84 -6.75
CA ARG A 36 -1.90 -13.12 -7.01
C ARG A 36 -2.73 -13.19 -5.72
N LYS A 37 -2.24 -13.89 -4.69
CA LYS A 37 -2.90 -13.96 -3.37
C LYS A 37 -3.03 -12.58 -2.73
N LYS A 38 -1.94 -11.80 -2.73
CA LYS A 38 -1.94 -10.41 -2.20
C LYS A 38 -2.97 -9.52 -2.92
N LYS A 39 -3.08 -9.62 -4.25
CA LYS A 39 -4.06 -8.85 -5.02
C LYS A 39 -5.50 -9.15 -4.58
N LEU A 40 -5.82 -10.44 -4.36
CA LEU A 40 -7.14 -10.85 -3.86
C LEU A 40 -7.41 -10.34 -2.44
N GLU A 41 -6.40 -10.37 -1.57
CA GLU A 41 -6.52 -9.82 -0.21
C GLU A 41 -6.73 -8.31 -0.22
N ILE A 42 -5.99 -7.57 -1.04
CA ILE A 42 -6.15 -6.11 -1.20
C ILE A 42 -7.57 -5.78 -1.69
N PHE A 43 -8.08 -6.55 -2.65
CA PHE A 43 -9.43 -6.35 -3.17
C PHE A 43 -10.50 -6.54 -2.09
N LYS A 44 -10.43 -7.64 -1.33
CA LYS A 44 -11.34 -7.90 -0.19
C LYS A 44 -11.25 -6.82 0.89
N ARG A 45 -10.05 -6.31 1.17
CA ARG A 45 -9.86 -5.20 2.13
C ARG A 45 -10.51 -3.91 1.63
N ALA A 46 -10.36 -3.59 0.35
CA ALA A 46 -10.99 -2.42 -0.25
C ALA A 46 -12.52 -2.49 -0.15
N GLU A 47 -13.12 -3.65 -0.46
CA GLU A 47 -14.57 -3.87 -0.30
C GLU A 47 -15.02 -3.66 1.15
N LYS A 48 -14.26 -4.22 2.11
CA LYS A 48 -14.54 -4.05 3.55
C LYS A 48 -14.51 -2.58 3.96
N TYR A 49 -13.46 -1.84 3.58
CA TYR A 49 -13.36 -0.42 3.94
C TYR A 49 -14.48 0.42 3.34
N VAL A 50 -14.85 0.20 2.08
CA VAL A 50 -15.99 0.90 1.46
C VAL A 50 -17.28 0.63 2.22
N LYS A 51 -17.52 -0.62 2.63
CA LYS A 51 -18.70 -0.99 3.42
C LYS A 51 -18.70 -0.28 4.78
N GLU A 52 -17.58 -0.29 5.49
CA GLU A 52 -17.43 0.38 6.80
C GLU A 52 -17.66 1.89 6.70
N HIS A 53 -17.09 2.57 5.70
CA HIS A 53 -17.32 4.00 5.49
C HIS A 53 -18.80 4.31 5.20
N ARG A 54 -19.44 3.53 4.32
CA ARG A 54 -20.88 3.70 4.02
C ARG A 54 -21.75 3.46 5.24
N GLN A 55 -21.44 2.44 6.05
CA GLN A 55 -22.16 2.15 7.29
C GLN A 55 -22.00 3.28 8.30
N ARG A 56 -20.77 3.79 8.50
CA ARG A 56 -20.49 4.91 9.41
C ARG A 56 -21.30 6.16 9.04
N VAL A 57 -21.31 6.54 7.76
CA VAL A 57 -22.08 7.69 7.28
C VAL A 57 -23.58 7.51 7.52
N ARG A 58 -24.11 6.31 7.24
CA ARG A 58 -25.54 6.02 7.49
C ARG A 58 -25.88 6.07 8.98
N GLN A 59 -25.02 5.52 9.84
CA GLN A 59 -25.20 5.54 11.28
C GLN A 59 -25.22 6.97 11.82
N GLU A 60 -24.31 7.84 11.37
CA GLU A 60 -24.29 9.23 11.78
C GLU A 60 -25.58 9.98 11.39
N ILE A 61 -26.10 9.73 10.17
CA ILE A 61 -27.38 10.29 9.73
C ILE A 61 -28.53 9.75 10.58
N GLN A 62 -28.52 8.46 10.90
CA GLN A 62 -29.54 7.83 11.73
C GLN A 62 -29.55 8.44 13.14
N LEU A 63 -28.40 8.56 13.79
CA LEU A 63 -28.26 9.17 15.12
C LEU A 63 -28.76 10.62 15.13
N LYS A 64 -28.42 11.42 14.10
CA LYS A 64 -28.95 12.78 13.95
C LYS A 64 -30.48 12.81 13.85
N ARG A 65 -31.09 11.86 13.14
CA ARG A 65 -32.55 11.76 12.98
C ARG A 65 -33.24 11.30 14.26
N GLU A 66 -32.67 10.32 14.96
CA GLU A 66 -33.17 9.80 16.23
C GLU A 66 -33.13 10.87 17.32
N ALA A 67 -32.03 11.61 17.42
CA ALA A 67 -31.91 12.75 18.34
C ALA A 67 -32.98 13.80 18.05
N ARG A 68 -33.14 14.20 16.76
CA ARG A 68 -34.17 15.15 16.35
C ARG A 68 -35.59 14.66 16.65
N LYS A 69 -35.87 13.36 16.49
CA LYS A 69 -37.17 12.76 16.82
C LYS A 69 -37.45 12.80 18.32
N ALA A 70 -36.43 12.58 19.14
CA ALA A 70 -36.53 12.64 20.60
C ALA A 70 -36.52 14.08 21.16
N GLY A 71 -36.34 15.10 20.31
CA GLY A 71 -36.17 16.50 20.74
C GLY A 71 -34.79 16.83 21.33
N ASN A 72 -33.83 15.90 21.23
CA ASN A 72 -32.46 16.04 21.72
C ASN A 72 -31.50 16.40 20.57
N PHE A 73 -30.28 16.84 20.91
CA PHE A 73 -29.25 17.18 19.94
C PHE A 73 -28.16 16.12 19.87
N TYR A 74 -27.74 15.77 18.65
CA TYR A 74 -26.60 14.90 18.40
C TYR A 74 -25.35 15.73 18.13
N VAL A 75 -24.31 15.56 18.94
CA VAL A 75 -22.99 16.18 18.75
C VAL A 75 -22.10 15.20 17.98
N PRO A 76 -21.65 15.53 16.75
CA PRO A 76 -20.75 14.68 15.99
C PRO A 76 -19.33 14.70 16.59
N ASP A 77 -18.56 13.65 16.32
CA ASP A 77 -17.15 13.55 16.73
C ASP A 77 -16.28 14.61 16.05
N GLU A 78 -15.26 15.10 16.76
CA GLU A 78 -14.28 16.03 16.23
C GLU A 78 -13.34 15.36 15.21
N ALA A 79 -12.96 16.13 14.17
CA ALA A 79 -12.06 15.64 13.14
C ALA A 79 -10.62 15.49 13.68
N ARG A 80 -10.07 14.27 13.62
CA ARG A 80 -8.72 13.96 14.14
C ARG A 80 -7.57 14.13 13.15
N LEU A 81 -7.89 14.24 11.85
CA LEU A 81 -6.89 14.33 10.78
C LEU A 81 -7.09 15.62 10.00
N ALA A 82 -6.02 16.39 9.82
CA ALA A 82 -6.00 17.60 9.01
C ALA A 82 -5.03 17.40 7.82
N PHE A 83 -5.40 17.92 6.65
CA PHE A 83 -4.50 17.98 5.49
C PHE A 83 -3.95 19.41 5.37
N VAL A 84 -2.65 19.58 5.62
CA VAL A 84 -1.99 20.90 5.60
C VAL A 84 -1.28 21.10 4.28
N ILE A 85 -1.65 22.16 3.55
CA ILE A 85 -0.97 22.58 2.32
C ILE A 85 -0.31 23.93 2.56
N ARG A 86 0.99 24.05 2.27
CA ARG A 86 1.69 25.34 2.30
C ARG A 86 1.34 26.16 1.06
N ILE A 87 0.60 27.25 1.26
CA ILE A 87 0.16 28.14 0.17
C ILE A 87 1.10 29.32 -0.08
N ARG A 88 1.95 29.69 0.90
CA ARG A 88 2.89 30.81 0.77
C ARG A 88 4.28 30.33 0.44
N ALA A 89 4.90 30.99 -0.55
CA ALA A 89 6.33 30.91 -0.75
C ALA A 89 7.07 31.38 0.50
N VAL A 90 8.29 30.91 0.62
CA VAL A 90 9.30 31.36 1.58
C VAL A 90 9.38 32.89 1.61
N PRO A 91 9.05 33.55 2.73
CA PRO A 91 9.46 34.95 2.92
C PRO A 91 10.95 35.01 3.30
N PHE A 92 11.65 36.03 2.80
CA PHE A 92 13.08 36.28 3.08
C PHE A 92 13.37 36.52 4.57
N THR A 93 12.37 36.91 5.37
CA THR A 93 12.58 37.32 6.76
C THR A 93 11.91 36.39 7.78
N THR A 94 12.65 36.14 8.86
CA THR A 94 12.31 35.49 10.15
C THR A 94 12.48 33.95 10.24
N ASN A 95 13.66 33.52 10.70
CA ASN A 95 14.07 32.13 11.00
C ASN A 95 13.16 31.32 11.96
N LYS A 96 12.21 31.96 12.66
CA LYS A 96 11.36 31.28 13.67
C LYS A 96 10.19 30.49 13.07
N GLN A 97 9.58 30.96 11.97
CA GLN A 97 8.46 30.26 11.32
C GLN A 97 8.93 29.03 10.54
N TRP A 98 10.17 29.04 10.05
CA TRP A 98 10.74 27.98 9.25
C TRP A 98 10.95 26.66 9.97
N ARG A 99 11.30 26.72 11.27
CA ARG A 99 11.51 25.52 12.09
C ARG A 99 10.25 24.68 12.22
N PHE A 100 9.08 25.32 12.31
CA PHE A 100 7.79 24.61 12.42
C PHE A 100 7.43 23.80 11.17
N TYR A 101 7.81 24.26 9.98
CA TYR A 101 7.54 23.53 8.72
C TYR A 101 8.49 22.35 8.45
N GLN A 102 9.54 22.15 9.26
CA GLN A 102 10.54 21.08 9.09
C GLN A 102 10.44 19.98 10.14
N THR A 103 9.76 20.23 11.27
CA THR A 103 9.69 19.32 12.41
C THR A 103 8.41 18.49 12.50
N GLU A 104 7.49 18.64 11.55
CA GLU A 104 6.30 17.81 11.35
C GLU A 104 6.41 17.03 10.03
#